data_AF-A0A552E535-F1
#
_entry.id   AF-A0A552E535-F1
#
_cell.length_a   1.000
_cell.length_b   1.000
_cell.length_c   1.000
_cell.angle_alpha   90.00
_cell.angle_beta   90.00
_cell.angle_gamma   90.00
#
_symmetry.space_group_name_H-M   'P 1'
#
loop_
_entity.id
_entity.type
_entity.pdbx_description
1 polymer ?
#
loop_
_entity_poly.entity_id
_entity_poly.type
_entity_poly.pdbx_seq_one_letter_code
_entity_poly.pdbx_strand_id
1 'polypeptide(L)'
;MVLNEKGYELRKAQAQEFEKAIAEFSDYAIQHPEIDSRILKARENSLRTLLARINTELAEYENKQLESLALAAKNYPKISQQRYKSLTKLTNKIQESNQVQNQNIYSSSPDISGMAWQQTLKQVFDKIDQYNPNKETVSQWFLSLFKLQYRKLEKECL
;
A
#
# COMPACT_ATOMS: atom_id res chain seq x y z
N MET A 1 -10.11 -14.69 8.18
CA MET A 1 -9.04 -15.28 9.01
C MET A 1 -7.97 -14.20 9.15
N VAL A 2 -7.60 -13.79 10.36
CA VAL A 2 -6.57 -12.75 10.53
C VAL A 2 -5.22 -13.38 10.21
N LEU A 3 -4.53 -12.89 9.17
CA LEU A 3 -3.20 -13.37 8.84
C LEU A 3 -2.24 -13.08 10.00
N ASN A 4 -1.33 -14.01 10.26
CA ASN A 4 -0.11 -13.73 11.01
C ASN A 4 1.01 -13.37 10.03
N GLU A 5 2.18 -12.97 10.52
CA GLU A 5 3.30 -12.55 9.66
C GLU A 5 3.71 -13.62 8.64
N LYS A 6 3.83 -14.89 9.07
CA LYS A 6 4.14 -16.01 8.16
C LYS A 6 3.06 -16.21 7.08
N GLY A 7 1.80 -16.08 7.47
CA GLY A 7 0.66 -16.16 6.54
C GLY A 7 0.64 -15.00 5.56
N TYR A 8 1.00 -13.79 6.01
CA TYR A 8 1.13 -12.62 5.17
C TYR A 8 2.20 -12.81 4.09
N GLU A 9 3.41 -13.24 4.46
CA GLU A 9 4.49 -13.48 3.49
C GLU A 9 4.14 -14.59 2.49
N LEU A 10 3.48 -15.66 2.96
CA LEU A 10 3.00 -16.73 2.08
C LEU A 10 1.96 -16.19 1.07
N ARG A 11 0.98 -15.42 1.54
CA ARG A 11 -0.03 -14.81 0.67
C ARG A 11 0.57 -13.83 -0.32
N LYS A 12 1.59 -13.07 0.09
CA LYS A 12 2.32 -12.14 -0.76
C LYS A 12 3.05 -12.88 -1.89
N ALA A 13 3.74 -13.97 -1.58
CA ALA A 13 4.36 -14.82 -2.59
C ALA A 13 3.33 -15.44 -3.55
N GLN A 14 2.20 -15.94 -3.04
CA GLN A 14 1.11 -16.45 -3.87
C GLN A 14 0.53 -15.40 -4.81
N ALA A 15 0.36 -14.15 -4.35
CA ALA A 15 -0.08 -13.04 -5.20
C ALA A 15 0.89 -12.80 -6.36
N GLN A 16 2.20 -12.77 -6.08
CA GLN A 16 3.24 -12.59 -7.10
C GLN A 16 3.25 -13.72 -8.13
N GLU A 17 3.07 -14.97 -7.70
CA GLU A 17 2.96 -16.12 -8.62
C GLU A 17 1.73 -16.00 -9.53
N PHE A 18 0.58 -15.57 -9.00
CA PHE A 18 -0.62 -15.36 -9.79
C PHE A 18 -0.50 -14.20 -10.76
N GLU A 19 0.12 -13.09 -10.36
CA GLU A 19 0.42 -11.96 -11.25
C GLU A 19 1.31 -12.40 -12.42
N LYS A 20 2.37 -13.16 -12.13
CA LYS A 20 3.25 -13.73 -13.15
C LYS A 20 2.51 -14.67 -14.09
N ALA A 21 1.71 -15.59 -13.53
CA ALA A 21 0.92 -16.52 -14.34
C ALA A 21 -0.08 -15.80 -15.26
N ILE A 22 -0.75 -14.74 -14.79
CA ILE A 22 -1.68 -13.94 -15.61
C ILE A 22 -0.94 -13.26 -16.77
N ALA A 23 0.27 -12.73 -16.54
CA ALA A 23 1.09 -12.15 -17.59
C ALA A 23 1.48 -13.21 -18.63
N GLU A 24 1.96 -14.37 -18.19
CA GLU A 24 2.33 -15.48 -19.07
C GLU A 24 1.13 -16.01 -19.88
N PHE A 25 -0.07 -16.06 -19.30
CA PHE A 25 -1.30 -16.44 -20.03
C PHE A 25 -1.63 -15.46 -21.16
N SER A 26 -1.38 -14.16 -20.94
CA SER A 26 -1.62 -13.13 -21.95
C SER A 26 -0.70 -13.33 -23.15
N ASP A 27 0.58 -13.61 -22.91
CA ASP A 27 1.57 -13.87 -23.95
C ASP A 27 1.31 -15.21 -24.68
N TYR A 28 0.94 -16.25 -23.94
CA TYR A 28 0.62 -17.57 -24.49
C TYR A 28 -0.61 -17.52 -25.41
N ALA A 29 -1.65 -16.77 -25.04
CA ALA A 29 -2.84 -16.58 -25.87
C ALA A 29 -2.53 -15.89 -27.22
N ILE A 30 -1.51 -15.03 -27.26
CA ILE A 30 -1.04 -14.37 -28.49
C ILE A 30 -0.31 -15.36 -29.39
N GLN A 31 0.45 -16.29 -28.81
CA GLN A 31 1.26 -17.27 -29.53
C GLN A 31 0.45 -18.48 -30.04
N HIS A 32 -0.70 -18.77 -29.42
CA HIS A 32 -1.53 -19.95 -29.70
C HIS A 32 -2.98 -19.59 -30.05
N PRO A 33 -3.24 -18.94 -31.21
CA PRO A 33 -4.57 -18.52 -31.63
C PRO A 33 -5.53 -19.69 -31.90
N GLU A 34 -5.02 -20.91 -32.05
CA GLU A 34 -5.78 -22.15 -32.23
C GLU A 34 -6.54 -22.59 -30.97
N ILE A 35 -6.14 -22.11 -29.79
CA ILE A 35 -6.78 -22.46 -28.52
C ILE A 35 -8.05 -21.61 -28.35
N ASP A 36 -9.14 -22.23 -27.89
CA ASP A 36 -10.39 -21.53 -27.66
C ASP A 36 -10.19 -20.36 -26.67
N SER A 37 -10.27 -19.14 -27.21
CA SER A 37 -10.14 -17.90 -26.45
C SER A 37 -11.09 -17.82 -25.25
N ARG A 38 -12.23 -18.52 -25.26
CA ARG A 38 -13.16 -18.57 -24.12
C ARG A 38 -12.59 -19.35 -22.96
N ILE A 39 -11.89 -20.46 -23.22
CA ILE A 39 -11.26 -21.29 -22.17
C ILE A 39 -10.10 -20.52 -21.54
N LEU A 40 -9.27 -19.87 -22.35
CA LEU A 40 -8.16 -19.05 -21.86
C LEU A 40 -8.65 -17.88 -21.00
N LYS A 41 -9.67 -17.14 -21.46
CA LYS A 41 -10.29 -16.06 -20.68
C LYS A 41 -10.93 -16.55 -19.40
N ALA A 42 -11.60 -17.70 -19.39
CA ALA A 42 -12.20 -18.27 -18.18
C ALA A 42 -11.14 -18.60 -17.11
N ARG A 43 -9.99 -19.13 -17.53
CA ARG A 43 -8.87 -19.43 -16.63
C ARG A 43 -8.21 -18.16 -16.12
N GLU A 44 -7.97 -17.18 -16.99
CA GLU A 44 -7.44 -15.87 -16.61
C GLU A 44 -8.35 -15.18 -15.58
N ASN A 45 -9.67 -15.14 -15.84
CA ASN A 45 -10.65 -14.56 -14.93
C ASN A 45 -10.66 -15.27 -13.56
N SER A 46 -10.48 -16.59 -13.54
CA SER A 46 -10.39 -17.35 -12.30
C SER A 46 -9.15 -16.95 -11.49
N LEU A 47 -7.99 -16.81 -12.14
CA LEU A 47 -6.76 -16.34 -11.50
C LEU A 47 -6.88 -14.91 -11.00
N ARG A 48 -7.47 -14.01 -11.79
CA ARG A 48 -7.74 -12.62 -11.38
C ARG A 48 -8.66 -12.56 -10.15
N THR A 49 -9.67 -13.42 -10.09
CA THR A 49 -10.57 -13.51 -8.93
C THR A 49 -9.84 -13.99 -7.67
N LEU A 50 -8.98 -15.00 -7.81
CA LEU A 50 -8.16 -15.49 -6.69
C LEU A 50 -7.15 -14.44 -6.22
N LEU A 51 -6.48 -13.76 -7.16
CA LEU A 51 -5.56 -12.67 -6.86
C LEU A 51 -6.27 -11.52 -6.14
N ALA A 52 -7.46 -11.10 -6.59
CA ALA A 52 -8.24 -10.05 -5.94
C ALA A 52 -8.58 -10.40 -4.47
N ARG A 53 -8.93 -11.66 -4.22
CA ARG A 53 -9.18 -12.16 -2.86
C ARG A 53 -7.92 -12.11 -1.99
N ILE A 54 -6.79 -12.60 -2.50
CA ILE A 54 -5.51 -12.55 -1.77
C ILE A 54 -5.12 -11.10 -1.48
N ASN A 55 -5.25 -10.19 -2.45
CA ASN A 55 -4.95 -8.78 -2.27
C ASN A 55 -5.84 -8.12 -1.21
N THR A 56 -7.09 -8.55 -1.07
CA THR A 56 -7.97 -8.10 0.02
C THR A 56 -7.47 -8.61 1.38
N GLU A 57 -7.08 -9.89 1.48
CA GLU A 57 -6.51 -10.45 2.73
C GLU A 57 -5.21 -9.72 3.14
N LEU A 58 -4.33 -9.44 2.17
CA LEU A 58 -3.09 -8.68 2.40
C LEU A 58 -3.40 -7.24 2.85
N ALA A 59 -4.34 -6.57 2.17
CA ALA A 59 -4.78 -5.22 2.49
C ALA A 59 -5.35 -5.11 3.93
N GLU A 60 -6.17 -6.07 4.34
CA GLU A 60 -6.71 -6.12 5.70
C GLU A 60 -5.62 -6.30 6.76
N TYR A 61 -4.62 -7.13 6.47
CA TYR A 61 -3.48 -7.33 7.37
C TYR A 61 -2.63 -6.07 7.51
N GLU A 62 -2.25 -5.44 6.39
CA GLU A 62 -1.48 -4.20 6.38
C GLU A 62 -2.22 -3.09 7.15
N ASN A 63 -3.52 -2.92 6.90
CA ASN A 63 -4.35 -1.93 7.58
C ASN A 63 -4.31 -2.10 9.11
N LYS A 64 -4.45 -3.34 9.60
CA LYS A 64 -4.40 -3.64 11.04
C LYS A 64 -3.03 -3.37 11.65
N GLN A 65 -1.95 -3.71 10.94
CA GLN A 65 -0.58 -3.44 11.40
C GLN A 65 -0.32 -1.94 11.51
N LEU A 66 -0.70 -1.18 10.46
CA LEU A 66 -0.56 0.27 10.44
C LEU A 66 -1.38 0.94 11.53
N GLU A 67 -2.65 0.55 11.69
CA GLU A 67 -3.53 1.07 12.74
C GLU A 67 -2.96 0.79 14.13
N SER A 68 -2.51 -0.44 14.40
CA SER A 68 -1.90 -0.80 15.69
C SER A 68 -0.68 0.08 16.02
N LEU A 69 0.18 0.35 15.03
CA LEU A 69 1.36 1.22 15.21
C LEU A 69 0.97 2.68 15.40
N ALA A 70 -0.04 3.17 14.67
CA ALA A 70 -0.55 4.52 14.79
C ALA A 70 -1.18 4.78 16.16
N LEU A 71 -2.00 3.86 16.66
CA LEU A 71 -2.60 3.93 17.99
C LEU A 71 -1.54 3.85 19.09
N ALA A 72 -0.54 2.98 18.94
CA ALA A 72 0.57 2.92 19.88
C ALA A 72 1.33 4.26 19.94
N ALA A 73 1.68 4.84 18.79
CA ALA A 73 2.32 6.15 18.73
C ALA A 73 1.49 7.28 19.35
N LYS A 74 0.17 7.28 19.12
CA LYS A 74 -0.77 8.27 19.64
C LYS A 74 -0.93 8.20 21.17
N ASN A 75 -0.92 6.99 21.73
CA ASN A 75 -1.12 6.76 23.16
C ASN A 75 0.12 7.07 24.02
N TYR A 76 1.31 7.10 23.41
CA TYR A 76 2.55 7.46 24.13
C TYR A 76 2.73 8.99 24.24
N PRO A 77 3.35 9.50 25.33
CA PRO A 77 3.67 10.92 25.47
C PRO A 77 4.51 11.46 24.31
N LYS A 78 4.31 12.72 23.92
CA LYS A 78 4.95 13.38 22.76
C LYS A 78 6.47 13.23 22.70
N ILE A 79 7.14 13.33 23.85
CA ILE A 79 8.61 13.36 23.97
C ILE A 79 9.17 11.97 24.33
N SER A 80 8.32 10.95 24.41
CA SER A 80 8.76 9.61 24.83
C SER A 80 9.53 8.88 23.74
N GLN A 81 10.53 8.10 24.15
CA GLN A 81 11.27 7.23 23.25
C GLN A 81 10.37 6.16 22.64
N GLN A 82 9.34 5.72 23.37
CA GLN A 82 8.35 4.75 22.90
C GLN A 82 7.54 5.30 21.74
N ARG A 83 7.07 6.55 21.82
CA ARG A 83 6.39 7.22 20.70
C ARG A 83 7.28 7.31 19.47
N TYR A 84 8.53 7.74 19.65
CA TYR A 84 9.49 7.80 18.55
C TYR A 84 9.68 6.43 17.87
N LYS A 85 9.90 5.37 18.65
CA LYS A 85 10.03 3.99 18.13
C LYS A 85 8.77 3.55 17.38
N SER A 86 7.58 3.82 17.90
CA SER A 86 6.32 3.47 17.23
C SER A 86 6.14 4.26 15.93
N LEU A 87 6.48 5.54 15.91
CA LEU A 87 6.42 6.38 14.71
C LEU A 87 7.42 5.93 13.65
N THR A 88 8.65 5.59 14.03
CA THR A 88 9.64 5.02 13.09
C THR A 88 9.13 3.71 12.48
N LYS A 89 8.59 2.80 13.29
CA LYS A 89 7.99 1.56 12.78
C LYS A 89 6.82 1.82 11.85
N LEU A 90 5.95 2.77 12.22
CA LEU A 90 4.81 3.19 11.41
C LEU A 90 5.28 3.70 10.04
N THR A 91 6.21 4.64 9.99
CA THR A 91 6.69 5.21 8.73
C THR A 91 7.41 4.19 7.86
N ASN A 92 8.21 3.30 8.45
CA ASN A 92 8.82 2.20 7.71
C ASN A 92 7.75 1.28 7.10
N LYS A 93 6.71 0.96 7.87
CA LYS A 93 5.63 0.09 7.38
C LYS A 93 4.77 0.75 6.31
N ILE A 94 4.56 2.06 6.40
CA ILE A 94 3.92 2.85 5.33
C ILE A 94 4.75 2.78 4.04
N GLN A 95 6.08 2.89 4.14
CA GLN A 95 6.96 2.78 2.97
C GLN A 95 6.92 1.41 2.32
N GLU A 96 6.76 0.34 3.11
CA GLU A 96 6.65 -1.04 2.63
C GLU A 96 5.24 -1.42 2.14
N SER A 97 4.22 -0.63 2.45
CA SER A 97 2.83 -0.99 2.14
C SER A 97 2.53 -0.87 0.66
N ASN A 98 2.04 -1.98 0.10
CA ASN A 98 1.62 -2.04 -1.30
C ASN A 98 0.45 -1.08 -1.59
N GLN A 99 -0.44 -0.85 -0.62
CA GLN A 99 -1.55 0.09 -0.77
C GLN A 99 -1.10 1.53 -1.02
N VAL A 100 0.01 1.93 -0.39
CA VAL A 100 0.54 3.29 -0.50
C VAL A 100 1.43 3.42 -1.73
N GLN A 101 2.28 2.42 -2.01
CA GLN A 101 3.14 2.42 -3.19
C GLN A 101 2.34 2.45 -4.50
N ASN A 102 1.29 1.62 -4.62
CA ASN A 102 0.49 1.54 -5.85
C ASN A 102 -0.29 2.82 -6.15
N GLN A 103 -0.55 3.67 -5.15
CA GLN A 103 -1.24 4.95 -5.35
C GLN A 103 -0.28 6.12 -5.63
N ASN A 104 1.03 5.92 -5.49
CA ASN A 104 2.06 6.94 -5.71
C ASN A 104 2.53 7.03 -7.20
N ILE A 105 1.92 6.28 -8.11
CA ILE A 105 2.44 6.07 -9.47
C ILE A 105 2.19 7.27 -10.42
N TYR A 106 1.38 8.27 -10.03
CA TYR A 106 0.83 9.26 -10.97
C TYR A 106 1.33 10.71 -10.83
N SER A 107 2.57 10.94 -10.38
CA SER A 107 3.14 12.29 -10.37
C SER A 107 3.88 12.61 -11.68
N SER A 108 3.52 13.73 -12.31
CA SER A 108 4.17 14.31 -13.50
C SER A 108 5.62 14.74 -13.26
N SER A 109 6.05 14.93 -12.01
CA SER A 109 7.44 15.22 -11.64
C SER A 109 7.95 14.27 -10.54
N PRO A 110 8.87 13.34 -10.87
CA PRO A 110 9.46 12.42 -9.90
C PRO A 110 10.14 13.11 -8.72
N ASP A 111 10.78 14.26 -8.95
CA ASP A 111 11.48 15.02 -7.92
C ASP A 111 10.51 15.63 -6.91
N ILE A 112 9.44 16.25 -7.39
CA ILE A 112 8.38 16.82 -6.53
C ILE A 112 7.71 15.71 -5.72
N SER A 113 7.47 14.55 -6.34
CA SER A 113 6.89 13.39 -5.66
C SER A 113 7.80 12.84 -4.56
N GLY A 114 9.09 12.67 -4.84
CA GLY A 114 10.07 12.23 -3.85
C GLY A 114 10.16 13.19 -2.67
N MET A 115 10.21 14.50 -2.92
CA MET A 115 10.22 15.52 -1.87
C MET A 115 8.92 15.51 -1.06
N ALA A 116 7.76 15.45 -1.72
CA ALA A 116 6.46 15.39 -1.07
C ALA A 116 6.36 14.16 -0.16
N TRP A 117 6.85 13.01 -0.63
CA TRP A 117 6.87 11.76 0.14
C TRP A 117 7.69 11.89 1.42
N GLN A 118 8.93 12.37 1.32
CA GLN A 118 9.81 12.54 2.49
C GLN A 118 9.25 13.56 3.49
N GLN A 119 8.68 14.66 3.00
CA GLN A 119 8.03 15.64 3.87
C GLN A 119 6.76 15.07 4.53
N THR A 120 6.01 14.22 3.83
CA THR A 120 4.83 13.56 4.39
C THR A 120 5.20 12.58 5.50
N LEU A 121 6.25 11.78 5.32
CA LEU A 121 6.76 10.90 6.37
C LEU A 121 7.15 11.67 7.63
N LYS A 122 7.77 12.85 7.48
CA LYS A 122 8.05 13.74 8.62
C LYS A 122 6.77 14.26 9.27
N GLN A 123 5.79 14.69 8.48
CA GLN A 123 4.50 15.15 8.99
C GLN A 123 3.74 14.09 9.79
N VAL A 124 3.95 12.79 9.54
CA VAL A 124 3.35 11.72 10.37
C VAL A 124 3.76 11.89 11.83
N PHE A 125 5.01 12.26 12.12
CA PHE A 125 5.47 12.46 13.51
C PHE A 125 4.70 13.59 14.21
N ASP A 126 4.43 14.67 13.48
CA ASP A 126 3.77 15.86 14.02
C ASP A 126 2.25 15.72 14.08
N LYS A 127 1.66 14.99 13.14
CA LYS A 127 0.21 14.94 12.91
C LYS A 127 -0.45 13.66 13.43
N ILE A 128 0.29 12.69 13.98
CA ILE A 128 -0.30 11.43 14.45
C ILE A 128 -1.44 11.61 15.46
N ASP A 129 -1.40 12.68 16.27
CA ASP A 129 -2.48 12.96 17.23
C ASP A 129 -3.81 13.32 16.55
N GLN A 130 -3.73 13.80 15.29
CA GLN A 130 -4.88 14.17 14.45
C GLN A 130 -5.49 12.96 13.72
N TYR A 131 -4.76 11.83 13.63
CA TYR A 131 -5.27 10.60 13.03
C TYR A 131 -6.49 10.08 13.81
N ASN A 132 -7.55 9.72 13.08
CA ASN A 132 -8.79 9.16 13.64
C ASN A 132 -9.15 7.83 12.95
N PRO A 133 -9.01 6.69 13.63
CA PRO A 133 -9.31 5.37 13.06
C PRO A 133 -10.79 5.18 12.69
N ASN A 134 -11.71 5.94 13.32
CA ASN A 134 -13.14 5.85 13.00
C ASN A 134 -13.50 6.56 11.70
N LYS A 135 -12.60 7.37 11.14
CA LYS A 135 -12.85 8.18 9.94
C LYS A 135 -12.19 7.59 8.70
N GLU A 136 -10.95 7.12 8.84
CA GLU A 136 -10.12 6.69 7.72
C GLU A 136 -9.02 5.72 8.17
N THR A 137 -8.53 4.90 7.24
CA THR A 137 -7.34 4.07 7.45
C THR A 137 -6.07 4.92 7.50
N VAL A 138 -5.01 4.40 8.11
CA VAL A 138 -3.69 5.08 8.11
C VAL A 138 -3.20 5.33 6.68
N SER A 139 -3.39 4.39 5.76
CA SER A 139 -3.01 4.53 4.35
C SER A 139 -3.73 5.72 3.70
N GLN A 140 -5.06 5.82 3.87
CA GLN A 140 -5.86 6.93 3.34
C GLN A 140 -5.45 8.27 3.95
N TRP A 141 -5.27 8.30 5.27
CA TRP A 141 -4.82 9.49 5.98
C TRP A 141 -3.45 9.97 5.46
N PHE A 142 -2.48 9.05 5.35
CA PHE A 142 -1.15 9.36 4.81
C PHE A 142 -1.21 9.89 3.37
N LEU A 143 -1.99 9.25 2.50
CA LEU A 143 -2.16 9.67 1.11
C LEU A 143 -2.84 11.04 1.00
N SER A 144 -3.73 11.38 1.93
CA SER A 144 -4.31 12.72 2.01
C SER A 144 -3.26 13.78 2.33
N LEU A 145 -2.37 13.50 3.28
CA LEU A 145 -1.25 14.38 3.63
C LEU A 145 -0.27 14.52 2.45
N PHE A 146 0.03 13.41 1.79
CA PHE A 146 0.88 13.38 0.60
C PHE A 146 0.31 14.26 -0.51
N LYS A 147 -0.98 14.11 -0.83
CA LYS A 147 -1.64 14.91 -1.88
C LYS A 147 -1.61 16.41 -1.58
N LEU A 148 -1.78 16.80 -0.32
CA LEU A 148 -1.66 18.19 0.10
C LEU A 148 -0.22 18.71 -0.08
N GLN A 149 0.76 17.90 0.34
CA GLN A 149 2.17 18.28 0.26
C GLN A 149 2.66 18.35 -1.19
N TYR A 150 2.25 17.41 -2.03
CA TYR A 150 2.55 17.41 -3.46
C TYR A 150 2.03 18.68 -4.13
N ARG A 151 0.75 19.02 -3.93
CA ARG A 151 0.14 20.24 -4.48
C ARG A 151 0.80 21.52 -3.99
N LYS A 152 1.31 21.53 -2.75
CA LYS A 152 2.05 22.67 -2.21
C LYS A 152 3.36 22.86 -2.97
N LEU A 153 4.15 21.81 -3.11
CA LEU A 153 5.44 21.86 -3.82
C LEU A 153 5.26 22.15 -5.31
N GLU A 154 4.25 21.57 -5.95
CA GLU A 154 3.90 21.83 -7.35
C GLU A 154 3.65 23.33 -7.60
N LYS A 155 2.99 24.03 -6.68
CA LYS A 155 2.78 25.48 -6.77
C LYS A 155 4.01 26.33 -6.45
N GLU A 156 4.95 25.80 -5.68
CA GLU A 156 6.18 26.52 -5.31
C GLU A 156 7.25 26.38 -6.41
N CYS A 157 7.14 25.36 -7.27
CA CYS A 157 8.08 25.08 -8.37
C CYS A 157 7.59 25.54 -9.76
N LEU A 158 6.34 26.01 -9.88
CA LEU A 158 5.74 26.58 -11.09
C LEU A 158 5.65 28.11 -10.97
#